data_AF-A0A174V5F7-F1
#
_entry.id   AF-A0A174V5F7-F1
#
_cell.length_a   1.000
_cell.length_b   1.000
_cell.length_c   1.000
_cell.angle_alpha   90.00
_cell.angle_beta   90.00
_cell.angle_gamma   90.00
#
_symmetry.space_group_name_H-M   'P 1'
#
loop_
_entity.id
_entity.type
_entity.pdbx_description
1 polymer ?
#
loop_
_entity_poly.entity_id
_entity_poly.type
_entity_poly.pdbx_seq_one_letter_code
_entity_poly.pdbx_strand_id
1 'polypeptide(L)'
;MKRKKLTGFLEKAAKEYEESFAADMLGYWYSRHCLGESVDRKLILEEAKEECGLVRDVELEPFTVVLETEGGDLRIRYRSTGAAIGYTYMKG
;
A
#
# COMPACT_ATOMS: atom_id res chain seq x y z
N MET A 1 -5.38 11.71 5.81
CA MET A 1 -4.39 12.78 5.53
C MET A 1 -4.11 12.85 4.04
N LYS A 2 -3.81 14.05 3.52
CA LYS A 2 -3.30 14.20 2.14
C LYS A 2 -1.79 13.89 2.14
N ARG A 3 -1.24 13.41 1.02
CA ARG A 3 0.21 13.12 0.86
C ARG A 3 1.11 14.25 1.36
N LYS A 4 0.79 15.49 1.01
CA LYS A 4 1.50 16.72 1.44
C LYS A 4 1.46 17.04 2.94
N LYS A 5 0.66 16.30 3.72
CA LYS A 5 0.57 16.44 5.18
C LYS A 5 1.36 15.36 5.92
N LEU A 6 1.90 14.38 5.21
CA LEU A 6 2.87 13.46 5.80
C LEU A 6 4.17 14.22 6.01
N THR A 7 4.81 13.99 7.15
CA THR A 7 6.11 14.59 7.50
C THR A 7 6.96 13.55 8.23
N GLY A 8 8.27 13.73 8.22
CA GLY A 8 9.21 12.87 8.95
C GLY A 8 9.16 11.41 8.47
N PHE A 9 9.13 10.46 9.40
CA PHE A 9 9.16 9.03 9.09
C PHE A 9 7.97 8.57 8.23
N LEU A 10 6.80 9.20 8.37
CA LEU A 10 5.61 8.86 7.56
C LEU A 10 5.78 9.27 6.10
N GLU A 11 6.41 10.41 5.86
CA GLU A 11 6.71 10.87 4.50
C GLU A 11 7.77 9.98 3.85
N LYS A 12 8.80 9.60 4.61
CA LYS A 12 9.85 8.70 4.15
C LYS A 12 9.27 7.32 3.78
N ALA A 13 8.47 6.72 4.67
CA ALA A 13 7.85 5.41 4.42
C ALA A 13 6.92 5.44 3.20
N ALA A 14 6.09 6.47 3.07
CA ALA A 14 5.24 6.63 1.89
C ALA A 14 6.07 6.78 0.61
N LYS A 15 7.14 7.57 0.64
CA LYS A 15 8.02 7.77 -0.51
C LYS A 15 8.75 6.49 -0.91
N GLU A 16 9.32 5.78 0.06
CA GLU A 16 10.04 4.52 -0.16
C GLU A 16 9.15 3.47 -0.81
N TYR A 17 7.92 3.33 -0.33
CA TYR A 17 6.94 2.46 -0.96
C TYR A 17 6.51 2.96 -2.36
N GLU A 18 6.23 4.26 -2.52
CA GLU A 18 5.82 4.85 -3.82
C GLU A 18 6.91 4.75 -4.90
N GLU A 19 8.19 4.73 -4.51
CA GLU A 19 9.34 4.57 -5.40
C GLU A 19 9.75 3.10 -5.59
N SER A 20 9.16 2.17 -4.84
CA SER A 20 9.39 0.73 -4.97
C SER A 20 8.53 0.11 -6.06
N PHE A 21 8.98 -1.02 -6.62
CA PHE A 21 8.20 -1.80 -7.58
C PHE A 21 6.94 -2.42 -6.95
N ALA A 22 6.87 -2.49 -5.61
CA ALA A 22 5.68 -2.96 -4.90
C ALA A 22 4.43 -2.16 -5.25
N ALA A 23 4.54 -0.84 -5.45
CA ALA A 23 3.40 0.01 -5.76
C ALA A 23 2.78 -0.34 -7.13
N ASP A 24 3.62 -0.52 -8.15
CA ASP A 24 3.18 -0.89 -9.50
C ASP A 24 2.62 -2.31 -9.54
N MET A 25 3.31 -3.25 -8.90
CA MET A 25 2.89 -4.65 -8.81
C MET A 25 1.54 -4.82 -8.10
N LEU A 26 1.34 -4.14 -6.96
CA LEU A 26 0.06 -4.16 -6.26
C LEU A 26 -1.07 -3.52 -7.08
N GLY A 27 -0.76 -2.46 -7.84
CA GLY A 27 -1.69 -1.87 -8.80
C GLY A 27 -2.12 -2.84 -9.89
N TYR A 28 -1.17 -3.61 -10.44
CA TYR A 28 -1.44 -4.66 -11.43
C TYR A 28 -2.34 -5.76 -10.88
N TRP A 29 -2.01 -6.31 -9.70
CA TRP A 29 -2.80 -7.36 -9.07
C TRP A 29 -4.22 -6.90 -8.72
N TYR A 30 -4.35 -5.67 -8.22
CA TYR A 30 -5.66 -5.08 -7.95
C TYR A 30 -6.49 -4.89 -9.23
N SER A 31 -5.85 -4.53 -10.35
CA SER A 31 -6.53 -4.45 -11.65
C SER A 31 -7.10 -5.80 -12.07
N ARG A 32 -6.33 -6.89 -11.94
CA ARG A 32 -6.79 -8.26 -12.24
C ARG A 32 -7.95 -8.69 -11.33
N HIS A 33 -7.86 -8.39 -10.03
CA HIS A 33 -8.98 -8.60 -9.10
C HIS A 33 -10.25 -7.88 -9.57
N CYS A 34 -10.15 -6.63 -10.00
CA CYS A 34 -11.28 -5.87 -10.55
C CYS A 34 -11.85 -6.47 -11.85
N LEU A 35 -11.04 -7.22 -12.62
CA LEU A 35 -11.50 -7.95 -13.81
C LEU A 35 -12.16 -9.30 -13.47
N GLY A 36 -12.30 -9.64 -12.18
CA GLY A 36 -12.90 -10.88 -11.71
C GLY A 36 -11.92 -12.07 -11.66
N GLU A 37 -10.62 -11.80 -11.76
CA GLU A 37 -9.61 -12.85 -11.65
C GLU A 37 -9.40 -13.27 -10.19
N SER A 38 -9.22 -14.58 -9.98
CA SER A 38 -8.86 -15.11 -8.66
C SER A 38 -7.41 -14.76 -8.36
N VAL A 39 -7.21 -13.88 -7.38
CA VAL A 39 -5.88 -13.46 -6.91
C VAL A 39 -5.57 -14.07 -5.56
N ASP A 40 -4.35 -14.58 -5.39
CA ASP A 40 -3.88 -15.06 -4.08
C ASP A 40 -3.25 -13.90 -3.31
N ARG A 41 -4.02 -13.35 -2.36
CA ARG A 41 -3.59 -12.25 -1.50
C ARG A 41 -2.30 -12.57 -0.73
N LYS A 42 -2.09 -13.83 -0.34
CA LYS A 42 -0.89 -14.21 0.42
C LYS A 42 0.36 -14.09 -0.46
N LEU A 43 0.29 -14.66 -1.66
CA LEU A 43 1.38 -14.55 -2.64
C LEU A 43 1.69 -13.09 -2.97
N ILE A 44 0.66 -12.30 -3.26
CA ILE A 44 0.81 -10.87 -3.55
C ILE A 44 1.48 -10.12 -2.40
N LEU A 45 1.13 -10.45 -1.16
CA LEU A 45 1.72 -9.84 0.03
C LEU A 45 3.19 -10.25 0.21
N GLU A 46 3.52 -11.51 -0.07
CA GLU A 46 4.92 -11.99 -0.02
C GLU A 46 5.78 -11.28 -1.08
N GLU A 47 5.33 -11.22 -2.34
CA GLU A 47 6.02 -10.49 -3.41
C GLU A 47 6.19 -9.01 -3.04
N ALA A 48 5.13 -8.35 -2.54
CA ALA A 48 5.19 -6.94 -2.17
C ALA A 48 6.15 -6.67 -1.00
N LYS A 49 6.33 -7.63 -0.09
CA LYS A 49 7.30 -7.56 1.01
C LYS A 49 8.74 -7.73 0.54
N GLU A 50 8.97 -8.57 -0.45
CA GLU A 50 10.29 -8.72 -1.06
C GLU A 50 10.72 -7.42 -1.75
N GLU A 51 9.79 -6.74 -2.43
CA GLU A 51 10.06 -5.46 -3.11
C GLU A 51 10.10 -4.27 -2.14
N CYS A 52 9.27 -4.27 -1.10
CA CYS A 52 9.23 -3.21 -0.09
C CYS A 52 8.95 -3.82 1.28
N GLY A 53 10.01 -3.97 2.09
CA GLY A 53 9.91 -4.56 3.43
C GLY A 53 9.01 -3.81 4.41
N LEU A 54 8.60 -2.58 4.09
CA LEU A 54 7.62 -1.82 4.85
C LEU A 54 6.20 -2.35 4.67
N VAL A 55 5.89 -3.07 3.58
CA VAL A 55 4.54 -3.59 3.32
C VAL A 55 4.18 -4.63 4.37
N ARG A 56 3.20 -4.31 5.21
CA ARG A 56 2.71 -5.19 6.27
C ARG A 56 1.51 -6.00 5.80
N ASP A 57 0.56 -5.35 5.12
CA ASP A 57 -0.68 -5.96 4.66
C ASP A 57 -1.26 -5.24 3.42
N VAL A 58 -2.12 -5.92 2.67
CA VAL A 58 -2.80 -5.41 1.48
C VAL A 58 -4.27 -5.80 1.52
N GLU A 59 -5.20 -4.86 1.56
CA GLU A 59 -6.64 -5.11 1.45
C GLU A 59 -7.08 -4.82 0.01
N LEU A 60 -7.97 -5.64 -0.59
CA LEU A 60 -8.46 -5.42 -1.96
C LEU A 60 -9.80 -4.68 -1.99
N GLU A 61 -10.57 -4.71 -0.90
CA GLU A 61 -11.89 -4.08 -0.80
C GLU A 61 -12.08 -3.33 0.53
N PRO A 62 -11.86 -2.00 0.58
CA PRO A 62 -11.29 -1.14 -0.48
C PRO A 62 -9.77 -1.35 -0.64
N PHE A 63 -9.23 -1.08 -1.83
CA PHE A 63 -7.80 -1.24 -2.08
C PHE A 63 -6.97 -0.37 -1.12
N THR A 64 -6.26 -1.01 -0.21
CA THR A 64 -5.52 -0.37 0.88
C THR A 64 -4.21 -1.10 1.11
N VAL A 65 -3.11 -0.37 1.12
CA VAL A 65 -1.79 -0.90 1.48
C VAL A 65 -1.43 -0.40 2.86
N VAL A 66 -0.99 -1.31 3.73
CA VAL A 66 -0.59 -1.00 5.10
C VAL A 66 0.93 -1.10 5.17
N LEU A 67 1.58 0.00 5.53
CA LEU A 67 3.02 0.07 5.75
C LEU A 67 3.31 0.07 7.25
N GLU A 68 4.24 -0.76 7.69
CA GLU A 68 4.82 -0.70 9.03
C GLU A 68 5.83 0.44 9.10
N THR A 69 5.70 1.30 10.11
CA THR A 69 6.61 2.43 10.35
C THR A 69 7.06 2.45 11.80
N GLU A 70 8.07 3.26 12.13
CA GLU A 70 8.69 3.32 13.47
C GLU A 70 7.71 3.53 14.64
N GLY A 71 6.53 4.11 14.40
CA GLY A 71 5.53 4.36 15.45
C GLY A 71 4.17 3.70 15.22
N GLY A 72 4.03 2.82 14.24
CA GLY A 72 2.76 2.18 13.90
C GLY A 72 2.46 2.12 12.40
N ASP A 73 1.20 1.91 12.06
CA ASP A 73 0.80 1.55 10.70
C ASP A 73 0.35 2.77 9.90
N LEU A 74 0.97 2.96 8.74
CA LEU A 74 0.54 3.91 7.72
C LEU A 74 -0.30 3.19 6.66
N ARG A 75 -1.60 3.48 6.62
CA ARG A 75 -2.54 2.93 5.64
C ARG A 75 -2.68 3.88 4.46
N ILE A 76 -2.43 3.40 3.25
CA ILE A 76 -2.58 4.12 1.99
C ILE A 76 -3.80 3.55 1.27
N ARG A 77 -4.88 4.32 1.16
CA ARG A 77 -6.11 3.90 0.47
C ARG A 77 -6.11 4.43 -0.95
N TYR A 78 -6.50 3.59 -1.91
CA TYR A 78 -6.55 3.90 -3.33
C TYR A 78 -7.98 3.96 -3.87
N ARG A 79 -8.16 4.68 -4.99
CA ARG A 79 -9.36 4.57 -5.83
C ARG A 79 -9.28 3.28 -6.63
N SER A 80 -10.44 2.84 -7.12
CA SER A 80 -10.55 1.80 -8.14
C SER A 80 -9.67 2.05 -9.37
N THR A 81 -9.26 3.30 -9.62
CA THR A 81 -8.36 3.70 -10.72
C THR A 81 -6.87 3.72 -10.35
N GLY A 82 -6.46 3.13 -9.22
CA GLY A 82 -5.05 3.07 -8.78
C GLY A 82 -4.48 4.37 -8.19
N ALA A 83 -5.28 5.43 -8.05
CA ALA A 83 -4.85 6.70 -7.47
C ALA A 83 -5.02 6.72 -5.94
N ALA A 84 -3.97 7.04 -5.17
CA ALA A 84 -4.04 7.17 -3.72
C ALA A 84 -5.03 8.31 -3.32
N ILE A 85 -6.07 7.96 -2.54
CA ILE A 85 -7.11 8.89 -2.05
C ILE A 85 -6.70 9.51 -0.72
N GLY A 86 -5.99 8.76 0.12
CA GLY A 86 -5.69 9.22 1.46
C GLY A 86 -4.81 8.28 2.25
N TYR A 87 -4.14 8.90 3.22
CA TYR A 87 -3.20 8.25 4.12
C TYR A 87 -3.76 8.32 5.53
N THR A 88 -3.85 7.19 6.24
CA THR A 88 -4.32 7.14 7.63
C THR A 88 -3.23 6.52 8.48
N TYR A 89 -2.82 7.21 9.53
CA TYR A 89 -1.80 6.71 10.44
C TYR A 89 -2.46 6.25 11.73
N MET A 90 -2.16 5.02 12.15
CA MET A 90 -2.64 4.45 13.40
C MET A 90 -1.44 4.17 14.28
N LYS A 91 -1.37 4.85 15.42
CA LYS A 91 -0.36 4.54 16.43
C LYS A 91 -0.71 3.19 17.07
N GLY A 92 0.26 2.30 17.08
CA GLY A 92 0.23 1.05 17.84
C GLY A 92 0.52 1.29 19.32
#